data_AF-A0AA37S818-F1
#
_entry.id   AF-A0AA37S818-F1
#
_cell.length_a   1.000
_cell.length_b   1.000
_cell.length_c   1.000
_cell.angle_alpha   90.00
_cell.angle_beta   90.00
_cell.angle_gamma   90.00
#
_symmetry.space_group_name_H-M   'P 1'
#
loop_
_entity.id
_entity.type
_entity.pdbx_description
1 polymer ?
#
loop_
_entity_poly.entity_id
_entity_poly.type
_entity_poly.pdbx_seq_one_letter_code
_entity_poly.pdbx_strand_id
1 'polypeptide(L)'
;MGDLEGNREQNANMVSSIFPVIGIKFEETSELQRQLLAAFAFGMVYADGQIKGLPPAEVHGLAISMLQDAFNYSPEQAGEFSSLLIEAASDKSVHSVINAVIHRGIKGHYQWEQKQSSLLKENIEEIFKEVQNG
;
A
#
# COMPACT_ATOMS: atom_id res chain seq x y z
N MET A 1 9.96 20.72 -9.06
CA MET A 1 8.87 20.22 -8.20
C MET A 1 8.08 19.26 -9.07
N GLY A 2 8.00 17.98 -8.70
CA GLY A 2 7.26 17.00 -9.48
C GLY A 2 5.78 17.36 -9.56
N ASP A 3 5.07 16.83 -10.56
CA ASP A 3 3.61 16.95 -10.66
C ASP A 3 2.95 16.13 -9.54
N LEU A 4 2.84 16.73 -8.36
CA LEU A 4 2.30 16.11 -7.16
C LEU A 4 0.83 15.73 -7.31
N GLU A 5 0.05 16.53 -8.04
CA GLU A 5 -1.36 16.25 -8.29
C GLU A 5 -1.51 15.05 -9.24
N GLY A 6 -0.75 15.02 -10.34
CA GLY A 6 -0.72 13.87 -11.24
C GLY A 6 -0.25 12.58 -10.56
N ASN A 7 0.75 12.67 -9.68
CA ASN A 7 1.22 11.53 -8.88
C ASN A 7 0.16 11.04 -7.89
N ARG A 8 -0.60 11.96 -7.26
CA ARG A 8 -1.68 11.59 -6.35
C ARG A 8 -2.82 10.89 -7.08
N GLU A 9 -3.22 11.39 -8.25
CA GLU A 9 -4.29 10.78 -9.05
C GLU A 9 -3.92 9.37 -9.52
N GLN A 10 -2.69 9.19 -10.04
CA GLN A 10 -2.22 7.87 -10.44
C GLN A 10 -2.19 6.89 -9.26
N ASN A 11 -1.68 7.33 -8.11
CA ASN A 11 -1.64 6.49 -6.91
C ASN A 11 -3.03 6.14 -6.40
N ALA A 12 -3.98 7.09 -6.43
CA ALA A 12 -5.37 6.82 -6.09
C ALA A 12 -6.00 5.77 -7.03
N ASN A 13 -5.75 5.87 -8.33
CA ASN A 13 -6.22 4.87 -9.32
C ASN A 13 -5.60 3.50 -9.10
N MET A 14 -4.31 3.45 -8.80
CA MET A 14 -3.60 2.20 -8.50
C MET A 14 -4.16 1.54 -7.23
N VAL A 15 -4.28 2.30 -6.15
CA VAL A 15 -4.72 1.78 -4.84
C VAL A 15 -6.18 1.38 -4.87
N SER A 16 -7.06 2.19 -5.48
CA SER A 16 -8.48 1.85 -5.61
C SER A 16 -8.73 0.58 -6.43
N SER A 17 -7.80 0.19 -7.31
CA SER A 17 -7.89 -1.06 -8.08
C SER A 17 -7.74 -2.33 -7.23
N ILE A 18 -7.18 -2.23 -6.01
CA ILE A 18 -6.94 -3.38 -5.12
C ILE A 18 -8.25 -4.10 -4.77
N PHE A 19 -9.29 -3.37 -4.35
CA PHE A 19 -10.57 -3.94 -3.92
C PHE A 19 -11.29 -4.68 -5.07
N PRO A 20 -11.43 -4.12 -6.29
CA PRO A 20 -11.91 -4.85 -7.46
C PRO A 20 -11.11 -6.12 -7.78
N VAL A 21 -9.77 -6.06 -7.68
CA VAL A 21 -8.89 -7.19 -8.02
C VAL A 21 -9.14 -8.38 -7.08
N ILE A 22 -9.27 -8.13 -5.78
CA ILE A 22 -9.53 -9.20 -4.80
C ILE A 22 -11.01 -9.60 -4.72
N GLY A 23 -11.91 -8.75 -5.21
CA GLY A 23 -13.36 -9.01 -5.19
C GLY A 23 -13.97 -8.87 -3.80
N ILE A 24 -13.37 -8.05 -2.93
CA ILE A 24 -13.84 -7.76 -1.58
C ILE A 24 -14.10 -6.25 -1.49
N LYS A 25 -15.24 -5.85 -0.94
CA LYS A 25 -15.52 -4.43 -0.69
C LYS A 25 -14.82 -3.94 0.57
N PHE A 26 -14.54 -2.65 0.64
CA PHE A 26 -13.92 -2.04 1.81
C PHE A 26 -14.66 -2.37 3.11
N GLU A 27 -16.00 -2.30 3.11
CA GLU A 27 -16.85 -2.54 4.28
C GLU A 27 -16.83 -3.99 4.75
N GLU A 28 -16.41 -4.92 3.89
CA GLU A 28 -16.31 -6.35 4.18
C GLU A 28 -14.95 -6.73 4.77
N THR A 29 -14.01 -5.78 4.85
CA THR A 29 -12.70 -6.01 5.45
C THR A 29 -12.74 -5.94 6.98
N SER A 30 -12.08 -6.89 7.63
CA SER A 30 -11.70 -6.76 9.04
C SER A 30 -10.63 -5.68 9.21
N GLU A 31 -10.46 -5.18 10.43
CA GLU A 31 -9.41 -4.19 10.74
C GLU A 31 -8.01 -4.71 10.36
N LEU A 32 -7.72 -5.98 10.66
CA LEU A 32 -6.46 -6.60 10.30
C LEU A 32 -6.27 -6.68 8.77
N GLN A 33 -7.31 -7.09 8.03
CA GLN A 33 -7.24 -7.10 6.56
C GLN A 33 -7.00 -5.71 6.01
N ARG A 34 -7.65 -4.69 6.59
CA ARG A 34 -7.49 -3.29 6.19
C ARG A 34 -6.07 -2.79 6.42
N GLN A 35 -5.47 -3.11 7.56
CA GLN A 35 -4.06 -2.79 7.85
C GLN A 35 -3.08 -3.49 6.90
N LEU A 36 -3.33 -4.77 6.58
CA LEU A 36 -2.51 -5.53 5.62
C LEU A 36 -2.63 -4.95 4.20
N LEU A 37 -3.85 -4.62 3.76
CA LEU A 37 -4.08 -3.99 2.46
C LEU A 37 -3.46 -2.59 2.38
N ALA A 38 -3.54 -1.80 3.46
CA ALA A 38 -2.92 -0.49 3.54
C ALA A 38 -1.38 -0.57 3.48
N ALA A 39 -0.77 -1.51 4.20
CA ALA A 39 0.68 -1.75 4.12
C ALA A 39 1.11 -2.23 2.72
N PHE A 40 0.32 -3.09 2.09
CA PHE A 40 0.55 -3.55 0.72
C PHE A 40 0.45 -2.39 -0.28
N ALA A 41 -0.60 -1.58 -0.18
CA ALA A 41 -0.81 -0.40 -1.00
C ALA A 41 0.31 0.62 -0.82
N PHE A 42 0.78 0.83 0.42
CA PHE A 42 1.96 1.63 0.71
C PHE A 42 3.19 1.10 -0.03
N GLY A 43 3.44 -0.20 -0.03
CA GLY A 43 4.52 -0.80 -0.82
C GLY A 43 4.42 -0.47 -2.31
N MET A 44 3.20 -0.43 -2.87
CA MET A 44 3.00 -0.05 -4.27
C MET A 44 3.33 1.42 -4.53
N VAL A 45 2.87 2.33 -3.68
CA VAL A 45 3.14 3.78 -3.78
C VAL A 45 4.60 4.11 -3.50
N TYR A 46 5.21 3.39 -2.56
CA TYR A 46 6.63 3.51 -2.27
C TYR A 46 7.46 3.14 -3.51
N ALA A 47 7.14 2.01 -4.16
CA ALA A 47 7.81 1.60 -5.41
C ALA A 47 7.66 2.65 -6.52
N ASP A 48 6.43 3.15 -6.76
CA ASP A 48 6.17 4.20 -7.74
C ASP A 48 6.99 5.46 -7.47
N GLY A 49 7.03 5.90 -6.20
CA GLY A 49 7.81 7.05 -5.77
C GLY A 49 9.32 6.86 -5.98
N GLN A 50 9.86 5.67 -5.69
CA GLN A 50 11.27 5.35 -5.94
C GLN A 50 11.59 5.36 -7.44
N ILE A 51 10.74 4.75 -8.27
CA ILE A 51 10.91 4.71 -9.74
C ILE A 51 10.94 6.12 -10.33
N LYS A 52 10.07 7.01 -9.83
CA LYS A 52 9.99 8.42 -10.24
C LYS A 52 11.07 9.32 -9.61
N GLY A 53 11.89 8.79 -8.70
CA GLY A 53 12.91 9.56 -7.99
C GLY A 53 12.33 10.65 -7.09
N LEU A 54 11.15 10.42 -6.52
CA LEU A 54 10.50 11.39 -5.63
C LEU A 54 11.29 11.52 -4.31
N PRO A 55 11.39 12.74 -3.75
CA PRO A 55 12.03 12.92 -2.45
C PRO A 55 11.19 12.29 -1.33
N PRO A 56 11.82 11.88 -0.20
CA PRO A 56 11.13 11.19 0.89
C PRO A 56 9.87 11.89 1.42
N ALA A 57 9.89 13.22 1.50
CA ALA A 57 8.75 14.01 1.96
C ALA A 57 7.53 13.90 1.02
N GLU A 58 7.75 13.79 -0.29
CA GLU A 58 6.66 13.60 -1.26
C GLU A 58 6.09 12.19 -1.17
N VAL A 59 6.93 11.16 -1.01
CA VAL A 59 6.48 9.78 -0.77
C VAL A 59 5.66 9.69 0.51
N HIS A 60 6.07 10.39 1.57
CA HIS A 60 5.31 10.44 2.83
C HIS A 60 3.94 11.11 2.64
N GLY A 61 3.88 12.25 1.93
CA GLY A 61 2.62 12.92 1.61
C GLY A 61 1.66 12.04 0.80
N LEU A 62 2.18 11.27 -0.16
CA LEU A 62 1.40 10.32 -0.95
C LEU A 62 0.88 9.15 -0.09
N ALA A 63 1.69 8.65 0.84
CA ALA A 63 1.27 7.62 1.78
C ALA A 63 0.12 8.09 2.68
N ILE A 64 0.24 9.29 3.26
CA ILE A 64 -0.82 9.89 4.09
C ILE A 64 -2.11 10.08 3.28
N SER A 65 -1.99 10.59 2.05
CA SER A 65 -3.15 10.83 1.18
C SER A 65 -3.87 9.52 0.85
N MET A 66 -3.13 8.46 0.48
CA MET A 66 -3.69 7.14 0.24
C MET A 66 -4.45 6.59 1.45
N LEU A 67 -3.86 6.67 2.65
CA LEU A 67 -4.47 6.13 3.86
C LEU A 67 -5.81 6.81 4.18
N GLN A 68 -5.91 8.12 3.94
CA GLN A 68 -7.17 8.84 4.09
C GLN A 68 -8.15 8.51 2.97
N ASP A 69 -7.72 8.65 1.71
CA ASP A 69 -8.60 8.61 0.54
C ASP A 69 -9.12 7.19 0.25
N ALA A 70 -8.28 6.16 0.42
CA ALA A 70 -8.61 4.78 0.05
C ALA A 70 -8.95 3.88 1.23
N PHE A 71 -8.48 4.22 2.44
CA PHE A 71 -8.65 3.39 3.64
C PHE A 71 -9.47 4.08 4.75
N ASN A 72 -9.95 5.30 4.52
CA ASN A 72 -10.79 6.07 5.45
C ASN A 72 -10.16 6.28 6.84
N TYR A 73 -8.83 6.30 6.93
CA TYR A 73 -8.16 6.66 8.18
C TYR A 73 -8.35 8.15 8.48
N SER A 74 -8.49 8.51 9.77
CA SER A 74 -8.44 9.92 10.17
C SER A 74 -7.06 10.52 9.85
N PRO A 75 -6.93 11.86 9.77
CA PRO A 75 -5.63 12.50 9.58
C PRO A 75 -4.58 12.07 10.61
N GLU A 76 -4.98 11.89 11.89
CA GLU A 76 -4.09 11.42 12.94
C GLU A 76 -3.66 9.96 12.70
N GLN A 77 -4.62 9.07 12.44
CA GLN A 77 -4.35 7.65 12.16
C GLN A 77 -3.45 7.48 10.93
N ALA A 78 -3.69 8.25 9.87
CA ALA A 78 -2.88 8.23 8.66
C ALA A 78 -1.45 8.74 8.92
N GLY A 79 -1.29 9.78 9.73
CA GLY A 79 0.02 10.31 10.13
C GLY A 79 0.83 9.30 10.95
N GLU A 80 0.22 8.69 11.96
CA GLU A 80 0.87 7.67 12.79
C GLU A 80 1.23 6.43 11.97
N PHE A 81 0.27 5.90 11.21
CA PHE A 81 0.48 4.66 10.48
C PHE A 81 1.46 4.83 9.31
N SER A 82 1.42 5.96 8.59
CA SER A 82 2.41 6.24 7.53
C SER A 82 3.84 6.29 8.07
N SER A 83 4.05 6.85 9.26
CA SER A 83 5.36 6.89 9.91
C SER A 83 5.87 5.48 10.20
N LEU A 84 5.00 4.62 10.75
CA LEU A 84 5.31 3.22 11.01
C LEU A 84 5.61 2.45 9.71
N LEU A 85 4.87 2.70 8.64
CA LEU A 85 5.09 2.06 7.33
C LEU A 85 6.44 2.47 6.72
N ILE A 86 6.81 3.75 6.79
CA ILE A 86 8.09 4.26 6.29
C ILE A 86 9.26 3.65 7.07
N GLU A 87 9.14 3.58 8.40
CA GLU A 87 10.13 2.95 9.26
C GLU A 87 10.26 1.46 8.93
N ALA A 88 9.13 0.73 8.85
CA ALA A 88 9.11 -0.68 8.50
C ALA A 88 9.61 -0.96 7.07
N ALA A 89 9.48 -0.03 6.12
CA ALA A 89 10.06 -0.16 4.79
C ALA A 89 11.60 -0.13 4.82
N SER A 90 12.16 0.68 5.72
CA SER A 90 13.60 0.96 5.81
C SER A 90 14.34 -0.01 6.75
N ASP A 91 13.64 -0.52 7.77
CA ASP A 91 14.21 -1.42 8.77
C ASP A 91 13.27 -2.61 9.06
N LYS A 92 13.70 -3.80 8.64
CA LYS A 92 12.97 -5.05 8.86
C LYS A 92 12.84 -5.43 10.33
N SER A 93 13.77 -4.98 11.19
CA SER A 93 13.78 -5.34 12.61
C SER A 93 12.64 -4.70 13.40
N VAL A 94 12.08 -3.60 12.89
CA VAL A 94 11.00 -2.85 13.53
C VAL A 94 9.67 -3.62 13.45
N HIS A 95 9.28 -4.06 12.25
CA HIS A 95 8.08 -4.89 12.05
C HIS A 95 8.26 -5.88 10.90
N SER A 96 8.71 -7.10 11.21
CA SER A 96 9.03 -8.12 10.19
C SER A 96 7.84 -8.50 9.29
N VAL A 97 6.63 -8.60 9.85
CA VAL A 97 5.40 -8.91 9.09
C VAL A 97 5.03 -7.76 8.16
N ILE A 98 5.00 -6.52 8.68
CA ILE A 98 4.65 -5.34 7.88
C ILE A 98 5.70 -5.12 6.79
N ASN A 99 6.99 -5.27 7.10
CA ASN A 99 8.06 -5.21 6.12
C ASN A 99 7.84 -6.24 4.99
N ALA A 100 7.48 -7.48 5.31
CA ALA A 100 7.19 -8.50 4.29
C ALA A 100 5.98 -8.12 3.41
N VAL A 101 4.92 -7.56 4.01
CA VAL A 101 3.74 -7.08 3.29
C VAL A 101 4.07 -5.89 2.38
N ILE A 102 4.91 -4.96 2.83
CA ILE A 102 5.40 -3.83 2.02
C ILE A 102 6.18 -4.35 0.80
N HIS A 103 7.07 -5.33 0.97
CA HIS A 103 7.82 -5.92 -0.14
C HIS A 103 6.90 -6.65 -1.13
N ARG A 104 5.86 -7.33 -0.63
CA ARG A 104 4.81 -7.91 -1.47
C ARG A 104 4.07 -6.82 -2.26
N GLY A 105 3.83 -5.66 -1.65
CA GLY A 105 3.29 -4.46 -2.29
C GLY A 105 4.19 -3.88 -3.38
N ILE A 106 5.51 -3.82 -3.17
CA ILE A 106 6.47 -3.41 -4.20
C ILE A 106 6.38 -4.33 -5.43
N LYS A 107 6.29 -5.64 -5.21
CA LYS A 107 6.01 -6.61 -6.29
C LYS A 107 4.63 -6.39 -6.91
N GLY A 108 3.64 -6.02 -6.09
CA GLY A 108 2.29 -5.67 -6.51
C GLY A 108 2.23 -4.50 -7.50
N HIS A 109 3.07 -3.47 -7.31
CA HIS A 109 3.19 -2.35 -8.26
C HIS A 109 3.56 -2.84 -9.67
N TYR A 110 4.60 -3.68 -9.77
CA TYR A 110 5.00 -4.27 -11.06
C TYR A 110 3.87 -5.12 -11.68
N GLN A 111 3.17 -5.92 -10.88
CA GLN A 111 2.03 -6.73 -11.35
C GLN A 111 0.89 -5.85 -11.86
N TRP A 112 0.62 -4.73 -11.20
CA TRP A 112 -0.38 -3.76 -11.61
C TRP A 112 0.01 -3.07 -12.92
N GLU A 113 1.25 -2.58 -13.03
CA GLU A 113 1.78 -1.93 -14.24
C GLU A 113 1.69 -2.84 -15.47
N GLN A 114 2.02 -4.13 -15.28
CA GLN A 114 1.99 -5.15 -16.33
C GLN A 114 0.59 -5.75 -16.56
N LYS A 115 -0.47 -5.22 -15.91
CA LYS A 115 -1.86 -5.68 -16.01
C LYS A 115 -2.05 -7.16 -15.66
N GLN A 116 -1.24 -7.68 -14.74
CA GLN A 116 -1.26 -9.07 -14.29
C GLN A 116 -2.24 -9.26 -13.13
N SER A 117 -3.52 -8.94 -13.35
CA SER A 117 -4.53 -8.92 -12.28
C SER A 117 -4.68 -10.25 -11.52
N SER A 118 -4.54 -11.39 -12.18
CA SER A 118 -4.58 -12.70 -11.51
C SER A 118 -3.41 -12.90 -10.52
N LEU A 119 -2.20 -12.48 -10.89
CA LEU A 119 -1.02 -12.58 -10.03
C LEU A 119 -1.07 -11.55 -8.90
N LEU A 120 -1.63 -10.36 -9.16
CA LEU A 120 -1.87 -9.35 -8.12
C LEU A 120 -2.87 -9.86 -7.09
N LYS A 121 -3.98 -10.48 -7.54
CA LYS A 121 -4.97 -11.11 -6.68
C LYS A 121 -4.35 -12.20 -5.81
N GLU A 122 -3.65 -13.14 -6.42
CA GLU A 122 -2.99 -14.25 -5.71
C GLU A 122 -2.02 -13.72 -4.65
N ASN A 123 -1.22 -12.70 -4.99
CA ASN A 123 -0.27 -12.07 -4.06
C ASN A 123 -0.97 -11.50 -2.81
N ILE A 124 -2.12 -10.86 -2.96
CA ILE A 124 -2.88 -10.30 -1.82
C ILE A 124 -3.56 -11.41 -1.02
N GLU A 125 -4.16 -12.40 -1.69
CA GLU A 125 -4.82 -13.53 -1.01
C GLU A 125 -3.84 -14.39 -0.21
N GLU A 126 -2.59 -14.56 -0.69
CA GLU A 126 -1.53 -15.24 0.05
C GLU A 126 -1.22 -14.53 1.37
N ILE A 127 -1.15 -13.19 1.38
CA ILE A 127 -0.93 -12.41 2.61
C ILE A 127 -2.02 -12.69 3.65
N PHE A 128 -3.28 -12.74 3.22
CA PHE A 128 -4.39 -13.05 4.12
C PHE A 128 -4.28 -14.47 4.69
N LYS A 129 -3.89 -15.45 3.87
CA LYS A 129 -3.71 -16.84 4.32
C LYS A 129 -2.54 -16.98 5.28
N GLU A 130 -1.41 -16.32 5.03
CA GLU A 130 -0.22 -16.38 5.88
C GLU A 130 -0.50 -15.84 7.28
N VAL A 131 -1.25 -14.73 7.39
CA VAL A 131 -1.55 -14.10 8.69
C VAL A 131 -2.67 -14.83 9.44
N GLN A 132 -3.61 -15.49 8.76
CA GLN A 132 -4.66 -16.29 9.40
C GLN A 132 -4.16 -17.63 9.98
N ASN A 133 -3.04 -18.15 9.48
CA ASN A 133 -2.45 -19.42 9.92
C ASN A 133 -1.28 -19.23 10.92
N GLY A 134 -0.99 -17.99 11.30
CA GLY A 134 0.09 -17.62 12.23
C GLY A 134 -0.33 -17.54 13.69
#